data_AF-A0A6A3G5R6-F1
#
_entry.id   AF-A0A6A3G5R6-F1
#
_cell.length_a   1.000
_cell.length_b   1.000
_cell.length_c   1.000
_cell.angle_alpha   90.00
_cell.angle_beta   90.00
_cell.angle_gamma   90.00
#
_symmetry.space_group_name_H-M   'P 1'
#
loop_
_entity.id
_entity.type
_entity.pdbx_description
1 polymer ?
#
loop_
_entity_poly.entity_id
_entity_poly.type
_entity_poly.pdbx_seq_one_letter_code
_entity_poly.pdbx_strand_id
1 'polypeptide(L)'
;MLVAAKEAPTTRNLAAQLEEVQLANWLTSKKTADDVFKLLKLDDEGAKLFDTPVFSTWVSYASKLDEKNPDELMFSVSEDLIR
;
A
#
# COMPACT_ATOMS: atom_id res chain seq x y z
N MET A 1 -1.14 -12.22 1.31
CA MET A 1 -0.12 -13.29 1.49
C MET A 1 1.17 -12.77 2.12
N LEU A 2 1.81 -11.72 1.58
CA LEU A 2 3.06 -11.19 2.16
C LEU A 2 2.88 -10.64 3.59
N VAL A 3 1.77 -9.94 3.86
CA VAL A 3 1.48 -9.41 5.21
C VAL A 3 1.49 -10.53 6.26
N ALA A 4 0.75 -11.61 6.04
CA ALA A 4 0.76 -12.77 6.94
C ALA A 4 2.15 -13.43 7.06
N ALA A 5 2.93 -13.48 5.97
CA ALA A 5 4.28 -14.04 5.98
C ALA A 5 5.29 -13.17 6.76
N LYS A 6 5.02 -11.86 6.95
CA LYS A 6 5.82 -10.97 7.81
C LYS A 6 5.62 -11.26 9.30
N GLU A 7 4.54 -11.92 9.69
CA GLU A 7 4.26 -12.24 11.09
C GLU A 7 5.11 -13.42 11.61
N ALA A 8 5.37 -14.41 10.75
CA ALA A 8 6.16 -15.59 11.12
C ALA A 8 7.68 -15.30 11.09
N PRO A 9 8.44 -15.59 12.17
CA PRO A 9 9.88 -15.29 12.24
C PRO A 9 10.72 -15.91 11.11
N THR A 10 10.37 -17.11 10.67
CA THR A 10 11.11 -17.86 9.63
C THR A 10 10.92 -17.29 8.23
N THR A 11 9.82 -16.60 7.95
CA THR A 11 9.50 -16.03 6.64
C THR A 11 9.56 -14.50 6.60
N ARG A 12 9.69 -13.84 7.76
CA ARG A 12 9.64 -12.37 7.89
C ARG A 12 10.59 -11.65 6.96
N ASN A 13 11.87 -12.03 6.95
CA ASN A 13 12.89 -11.33 6.16
C ASN A 13 12.64 -11.50 4.65
N LEU A 14 12.29 -12.71 4.21
CA LEU A 14 11.97 -12.97 2.81
C LEU A 14 10.72 -12.22 2.38
N ALA A 15 9.68 -12.20 3.22
CA ALA A 15 8.44 -11.48 2.95
C ALA A 15 8.66 -9.96 2.84
N ALA A 16 9.50 -9.38 3.69
CA ALA A 16 9.88 -7.98 3.61
C ALA A 16 10.66 -7.64 2.33
N GLN A 17 11.61 -8.50 1.93
CA GLN A 17 12.35 -8.32 0.66
C GLN A 17 11.41 -8.39 -0.56
N LEU A 18 10.46 -9.33 -0.55
CA LEU A 18 9.47 -9.46 -1.62
C LEU A 18 8.52 -8.26 -1.66
N GLU A 19 8.13 -7.71 -0.51
CA GLU A 19 7.34 -6.48 -0.44
C GLU A 19 8.12 -5.30 -1.04
N GLU A 20 9.39 -5.10 -0.70
CA GLU A 20 10.22 -4.05 -1.30
C GLU A 20 10.34 -4.17 -2.82
N VAL A 21 10.53 -5.40 -3.34
CA VAL A 21 10.52 -5.67 -4.78
C VAL A 21 9.16 -5.33 -5.40
N GLN A 22 8.06 -5.66 -4.72
CA GLN A 22 6.71 -5.35 -5.18
C GLN A 22 6.47 -3.84 -5.28
N LEU A 23 6.90 -3.07 -4.26
CA LEU A 23 6.80 -1.61 -4.24
C LEU A 23 7.63 -0.99 -5.37
N ALA A 24 8.87 -1.44 -5.56
CA ALA A 24 9.72 -0.99 -6.66
C ALA A 24 9.13 -1.32 -8.04
N ASN A 25 8.50 -2.47 -8.19
CA ASN A 25 7.80 -2.85 -9.42
C ASN A 25 6.61 -1.93 -9.72
N TRP A 26 5.86 -1.49 -8.70
CA TRP A 26 4.77 -0.52 -8.89
C TRP A 26 5.29 0.87 -9.30
N LEU A 27 6.37 1.33 -8.67
CA LEU A 27 7.03 2.60 -9.03
C LEU A 27 7.54 2.59 -10.47
N THR A 28 8.27 1.54 -10.85
CA THR A 28 8.82 1.39 -12.21
C THR A 28 7.73 1.23 -13.27
N SER A 29 6.61 0.62 -12.90
CA SER A 29 5.40 0.53 -13.74
C SER A 29 4.56 1.83 -13.76
N LYS A 30 5.02 2.88 -13.08
CA LYS A 30 4.36 4.20 -12.99
C LYS A 30 2.91 4.13 -12.49
N LYS A 31 2.61 3.22 -11.56
CA LYS A 31 1.28 3.16 -10.95
C LYS A 31 1.03 4.39 -10.09
N THR A 32 -0.16 4.95 -10.17
CA THR A 32 -0.57 6.02 -9.25
C THR A 32 -0.89 5.46 -7.86
N ALA A 33 -1.03 6.34 -6.86
CA ALA A 33 -1.48 5.94 -5.54
C ALA A 33 -2.89 5.32 -5.58
N ASP A 34 -3.78 5.86 -6.42
CA ASP A 34 -5.13 5.35 -6.67
C ASP A 34 -5.12 3.97 -7.36
N ASP A 35 -4.26 3.77 -8.38
CA ASP A 35 -4.12 2.47 -9.04
C ASP A 35 -3.75 1.36 -8.04
N VAL A 36 -2.81 1.66 -7.14
CA VAL A 36 -2.38 0.68 -6.12
C VAL A 36 -3.43 0.52 -5.03
N PHE A 37 -4.14 1.58 -4.66
CA PHE A 37 -5.27 1.50 -3.71
C PHE A 37 -6.34 0.51 -4.19
N LYS A 38 -6.79 0.66 -5.44
CA LYS A 38 -7.75 -0.24 -6.09
C LYS A 38 -7.19 -1.63 -6.36
N LEU A 39 -5.90 -1.74 -6.72
CA LEU A 39 -5.23 -3.03 -6.91
C LEU A 39 -5.25 -3.87 -5.62
N LEU A 40 -5.14 -3.21 -4.48
CA LEU A 40 -5.21 -3.82 -3.15
C LEU A 40 -6.65 -3.97 -2.63
N LYS A 41 -7.65 -3.57 -3.42
CA LYS A 41 -9.09 -3.62 -3.12
C LYS A 41 -9.48 -2.85 -1.85
N LEU A 42 -8.76 -1.77 -1.56
CA LEU A 42 -8.99 -0.96 -0.38
C LEU A 42 -10.24 -0.08 -0.51
N ASP A 43 -10.70 0.16 -1.73
CA ASP A 43 -11.94 0.85 -2.08
C ASP A 43 -13.21 0.08 -1.66
N ASP A 44 -13.11 -1.24 -1.50
CA ASP A 44 -14.24 -2.10 -1.10
C ASP A 44 -14.39 -2.21 0.45
N GLU A 45 -13.41 -1.76 1.22
CA GLU A 45 -13.32 -2.03 2.67
C GLU A 45 -14.13 -1.06 3.55
N GLY A 46 -14.51 0.09 2.99
CA GLY A 46 -15.32 1.11 3.67
C GLY A 46 -14.77 1.48 5.05
N ALA A 47 -15.60 1.37 6.10
CA ALA A 47 -15.20 1.73 7.47
C ALA A 47 -14.10 0.83 8.07
N LYS A 48 -13.84 -0.35 7.50
CA LYS A 48 -12.81 -1.29 7.99
C LYS A 48 -11.46 -1.09 7.31
N LEU A 49 -11.35 -0.13 6.40
CA LEU A 49 -10.13 0.17 5.64
C LEU A 49 -8.88 0.16 6.52
N PHE A 50 -8.92 0.92 7.62
CA PHE A 50 -7.80 1.10 8.54
C PHE A 50 -7.47 -0.15 9.38
N ASP A 51 -8.40 -1.11 9.48
CA ASP A 51 -8.19 -2.38 10.17
C ASP A 51 -7.56 -3.43 9.25
N THR A 52 -7.49 -3.17 7.94
CA THR A 52 -6.94 -4.14 6.99
C THR A 52 -5.41 -4.15 7.05
N PRO A 53 -4.77 -5.32 7.25
CA PRO A 53 -3.32 -5.40 7.30
C PRO A 53 -2.63 -4.93 6.00
N VAL A 54 -3.34 -5.00 4.87
CA VAL A 54 -2.84 -4.58 3.55
C VAL A 54 -2.85 -3.06 3.35
N PHE A 55 -3.61 -2.30 4.16
CA PHE A 55 -3.55 -0.83 4.17
C PHE A 55 -2.13 -0.33 4.45
N SER A 56 -1.39 -0.98 5.34
CA SER A 56 0.01 -0.63 5.65
C SER A 56 0.95 -0.76 4.44
N THR A 57 0.70 -1.71 3.54
CA THR A 57 1.45 -1.87 2.28
C THR A 57 1.15 -0.70 1.33
N TRP A 58 -0.10 -0.24 1.26
CA TRP A 58 -0.46 0.95 0.46
C TRP A 58 0.18 2.22 1.03
N VAL A 59 0.15 2.43 2.34
CA VAL A 59 0.84 3.57 3.00
C VAL A 59 2.32 3.56 2.65
N SER A 60 2.97 2.39 2.75
CA SER A 60 4.38 2.24 2.38
C SER A 60 4.65 2.57 0.91
N TYR A 61 3.71 2.25 0.01
CA TYR A 61 3.80 2.62 -1.39
C TYR A 61 3.68 4.13 -1.61
N ALA A 62 2.64 4.76 -1.07
CA ALA A 62 2.40 6.19 -1.19
C ALA A 62 3.58 7.01 -0.62
N SER A 63 4.16 6.57 0.50
CA SER A 63 5.37 7.18 1.08
C SER A 63 6.60 7.10 0.17
N LYS A 64 6.75 6.04 -0.63
CA LYS A 64 7.85 5.93 -1.61
C LYS A 64 7.53 6.65 -2.93
N LEU A 65 6.25 6.77 -3.28
CA LEU A 65 5.82 7.42 -4.52
C LEU A 65 6.00 8.94 -4.45
N ASP A 66 5.67 9.54 -3.30
CA ASP A 66 5.98 10.94 -3.01
C ASP A 66 6.64 11.05 -1.63
N GLU A 67 7.98 11.01 -1.61
CA GLU A 67 8.76 11.16 -0.39
C GLU A 67 8.67 12.57 0.22
N LYS A 68 8.21 13.57 -0.55
CA LYS A 68 8.13 14.97 -0.08
C LYS A 68 6.78 15.28 0.54
N ASN A 69 5.70 14.82 -0.08
CA ASN A 69 4.33 15.13 0.34
C ASN A 69 3.44 13.86 0.40
N PRO A 70 3.83 12.82 1.16
CA PRO A 70 3.10 11.56 1.19
C PRO A 70 1.69 11.72 1.77
N ASP A 71 1.51 12.59 2.76
CA ASP A 71 0.22 12.82 3.41
C ASP A 71 -0.78 13.51 2.47
N GLU A 72 -0.32 14.48 1.68
CA GLU A 72 -1.14 15.16 0.67
C GLU A 72 -1.58 14.18 -0.43
N LEU A 73 -0.66 13.31 -0.87
CA LEU A 73 -0.95 12.25 -1.83
C LEU A 73 -1.99 11.27 -1.27
N MET A 74 -1.81 10.79 -0.03
CA MET A 74 -2.78 9.87 0.60
C MET A 74 -4.14 10.54 0.80
N PHE A 75 -4.16 11.81 1.22
CA PHE A 75 -5.39 12.58 1.37
C PHE A 75 -6.16 12.70 0.06
N SER A 76 -5.46 12.96 -1.05
CA SER A 76 -6.08 13.07 -2.38
C SER A 76 -6.83 11.80 -2.80
N VAL A 77 -6.27 10.62 -2.52
CA VAL A 77 -6.92 9.33 -2.81
C VAL A 77 -8.15 9.12 -1.90
N SER A 78 -8.06 9.52 -0.63
CA SER A 78 -9.18 9.38 0.30
C SER A 78 -10.34 10.35 0.02
N GLU A 79 -10.05 11.53 -0.51
CA GLU A 79 -11.08 12.52 -0.89
C GLU A 79 -11.93 12.00 -2.07
N ASP A 80 -11.30 11.31 -3.02
CA ASP A 80 -11.98 10.70 -4.16
C ASP A 80 -12.97 9.58 -3.76
N LEU A 81 -12.83 8.98 -2.57
CA LEU A 81 -13.78 7.96 -2.06
C LEU A 81 -15.08 8.56 -1.51
N ILE A 82 -15.08 9.86 -1.19
CA ILE A 82 -16.19 10.54 -0.51
C ILE A 82 -17.05 11.35 -1.50
N ARG A 83 -16.57 11.50 -2.74
CA ARG A 83 -17.29 12.18 -3.84
C ARG A 83 -18.20 11.22 -4.60
#